data_AF-J9FW17-F1
#
_entry.id   AF-J9FW17-F1
#
_cell.length_a   1.000
_cell.length_b   1.000
_cell.length_c   1.000
_cell.angle_alpha   90.00
_cell.angle_beta   90.00
_cell.angle_gamma   90.00
#
_symmetry.space_group_name_H-M   'P 1'
#
loop_
_entity.id
_entity.type
_entity.pdbx_description
1 polymer ?
#
loop_
_entity_poly.entity_id
_entity_poly.type
_entity_poly.pdbx_seq_one_letter_code
_entity_poly.pdbx_strand_id
1 'polypeptide(L)'
;NLEARSELNFASLTAFAGEDKEASISIMKTFTEETRKSIEALRVALKEGSREDSSRISHKMIPLFSMLGANTLVQHLRILEKNDDELTDQGWNHLLDSVIKQASLIVEDAEAAMKR
;
A
#
# COMPACT_ATOMS: atom_id res chain seq x y z
N ASN A 1 12.76 6.11 12.12
CA ASN A 1 12.29 4.99 12.95
C ASN A 1 11.55 4.06 12.02
N LEU A 2 12.29 3.20 11.30
CA LEU A 2 11.66 2.14 10.51
C LEU A 2 11.26 1.10 11.54
N GLU A 3 9.97 1.06 11.88
CA GLU A 3 9.44 -0.13 12.52
C GLU A 3 9.96 -1.33 11.73
N ALA A 4 10.53 -2.27 12.46
CA ALA A 4 11.12 -3.47 11.88
C ALA A 4 10.20 -3.96 10.77
N ARG A 5 10.77 -4.32 9.62
CA ARG A 5 10.11 -5.20 8.64
C ARG A 5 9.60 -6.41 9.41
N SER A 6 8.44 -6.32 10.07
CA SER A 6 7.65 -7.44 10.50
C SER A 6 7.36 -8.13 9.19
N GLU A 7 8.03 -9.25 8.96
CA GLU A 7 8.20 -9.90 7.67
C GLU A 7 6.87 -9.86 6.91
N LEU A 8 6.77 -8.93 5.95
CA LEU A 8 5.58 -8.79 5.14
C LEU A 8 5.30 -10.14 4.53
N ASN A 9 4.12 -10.68 4.79
CA ASN A 9 3.83 -12.03 4.42
C ASN A 9 3.35 -12.08 2.96
N PHE A 10 4.27 -11.99 2.00
CA PHE A 10 3.90 -12.12 0.59
C PHE A 10 3.34 -13.50 0.25
N ALA A 11 3.61 -14.52 1.07
CA ALA A 11 3.01 -15.84 0.90
C ALA A 11 1.49 -15.81 1.13
N SER A 12 0.94 -14.82 1.84
CA SER A 12 -0.52 -14.67 1.97
C SER A 12 -1.19 -14.30 0.65
N LEU A 13 -0.50 -13.58 -0.24
CA LEU A 13 -1.00 -13.27 -1.59
C LEU A 13 -1.03 -14.52 -2.46
N THR A 14 -0.03 -15.38 -2.34
CA THR A 14 0.13 -16.57 -3.19
C THR A 14 -0.46 -17.84 -2.58
N ALA A 15 -1.06 -17.77 -1.38
CA ALA A 15 -1.58 -18.95 -0.67
C ALA A 15 -2.57 -19.77 -1.51
N PHE A 16 -3.35 -19.11 -2.38
CA PHE A 16 -4.30 -19.77 -3.27
C PHE A 16 -3.67 -20.47 -4.48
N ALA A 17 -2.43 -20.13 -4.84
CA ALA A 17 -1.71 -20.77 -5.94
C ALA A 17 -1.08 -22.12 -5.55
N GLY A 18 -0.97 -22.43 -4.26
CA GLY A 18 -0.38 -23.68 -3.78
C GLY A 18 1.06 -23.86 -4.27
N GLU A 19 1.34 -24.97 -4.93
CA GLU A 19 2.67 -25.28 -5.50
C GLU A 19 2.90 -24.69 -6.90
N ASP A 20 1.89 -24.02 -7.49
CA ASP A 20 2.01 -23.40 -8.80
C ASP A 20 2.82 -22.10 -8.71
N LYS A 21 4.11 -22.22 -9.07
CA LYS A 21 5.06 -21.10 -9.09
C LYS A 21 4.71 -20.05 -10.15
N GLU A 22 4.17 -20.46 -11.29
CA GLU A 22 3.80 -19.52 -12.36
C GLU A 22 2.60 -18.68 -11.95
N ALA A 23 1.58 -19.33 -11.37
CA ALA A 23 0.42 -18.64 -10.80
C ALA A 23 0.84 -17.69 -9.66
N SER A 24 1.74 -18.13 -8.78
CA SER A 24 2.29 -17.31 -7.69
C SER A 24 2.99 -16.05 -8.22
N ILE A 25 3.85 -16.19 -9.25
CA ILE A 25 4.52 -15.06 -9.89
C ILE A 25 3.51 -14.13 -10.57
N SER A 26 2.50 -14.67 -11.25
CA SER A 26 1.45 -13.87 -11.90
C SER A 26 0.67 -13.03 -10.88
N ILE A 27 0.26 -13.62 -9.76
CA ILE A 27 -0.41 -12.91 -8.65
C ILE A 27 0.47 -11.79 -8.11
N MET A 28 1.75 -12.07 -7.89
CA MET A 28 2.71 -11.07 -7.40
C MET A 28 2.93 -9.92 -8.41
N LYS A 29 2.94 -10.20 -9.73
CA LYS A 29 2.99 -9.16 -10.76
C LYS A 29 1.74 -8.30 -10.77
N THR A 30 0.55 -8.89 -10.71
CA THR A 30 -0.70 -8.13 -10.63
C THR A 30 -0.74 -7.28 -9.37
N PHE A 31 -0.30 -7.82 -8.23
CA PHE A 31 -0.17 -7.06 -6.99
C PHE A 31 0.71 -5.81 -7.15
N THR A 32 1.93 -5.96 -7.70
CA THR A 32 2.86 -4.84 -7.84
C THR A 32 2.36 -3.82 -8.85
N GLU A 33 1.76 -4.25 -9.97
CA GLU A 33 1.18 -3.38 -10.98
C GLU A 33 0.00 -2.55 -10.44
N GLU A 34 -0.98 -3.17 -9.80
CA GLU A 34 -2.15 -2.47 -9.25
C GLU A 34 -1.79 -1.56 -8.07
N THR A 35 -0.82 -1.99 -7.23
CA THR A 35 -0.33 -1.16 -6.14
C THR A 35 0.40 0.07 -6.66
N ARG A 36 1.18 -0.04 -7.75
CA ARG A 36 1.80 1.12 -8.42
C ARG A 36 0.79 2.12 -8.97
N LYS A 37 -0.26 1.63 -9.63
CA LYS A 37 -1.34 2.50 -10.12
C LYS A 37 -1.98 3.28 -8.97
N SER A 38 -2.18 2.60 -7.83
CA SER A 38 -2.72 3.24 -6.62
C SER A 38 -1.75 4.27 -6.03
N ILE A 39 -0.44 3.95 -5.98
CA ILE A 39 0.60 4.90 -5.54
C ILE A 39 0.63 6.14 -6.42
N GLU A 40 0.56 5.98 -7.74
CA GLU A 40 0.54 7.12 -8.68
C GLU A 40 -0.72 7.97 -8.48
N ALA A 41 -1.88 7.33 -8.29
CA ALA A 41 -3.11 8.04 -7.98
C ALA A 41 -3.03 8.81 -6.64
N LEU A 42 -2.36 8.27 -5.62
CA LEU A 42 -2.09 8.98 -4.37
C LEU A 42 -1.13 10.16 -4.57
N ARG A 43 -0.13 10.04 -5.45
CA ARG A 43 0.78 11.15 -5.81
C ARG A 43 0.03 12.27 -6.52
N VAL A 44 -0.89 11.94 -7.42
CA VAL A 44 -1.78 12.90 -8.07
C VAL A 44 -2.67 13.59 -7.03
N ALA A 45 -3.32 12.82 -6.15
CA ALA A 45 -4.14 13.37 -5.08
C ALA A 45 -3.35 14.32 -4.16
N LEU A 46 -2.11 13.96 -3.79
CA LEU A 46 -1.21 14.80 -3.02
C LEU A 46 -0.89 16.12 -3.74
N LYS A 47 -0.56 16.05 -5.03
CA LYS A 47 -0.24 17.21 -5.86
C LYS A 47 -1.44 18.16 -6.02
N GLU A 48 -2.63 17.61 -6.17
CA GLU A 48 -3.87 18.36 -6.39
C GLU A 48 -4.55 18.79 -5.08
N GLY A 49 -4.08 18.30 -3.93
CA GLY A 49 -4.74 18.53 -2.64
C GLY A 49 -6.09 17.81 -2.51
N SER A 50 -6.34 16.77 -3.32
CA SER A 50 -7.62 16.05 -3.34
C SER A 50 -7.69 15.04 -2.20
N ARG A 51 -8.25 15.47 -1.06
CA ARG A 51 -8.46 14.58 0.09
C ARG A 51 -9.47 13.48 -0.20
N GLU A 52 -10.50 13.77 -1.01
CA GLU A 52 -11.52 12.82 -1.43
C GLU A 52 -10.91 11.66 -2.23
N ASP A 53 -10.05 11.97 -3.21
CA ASP A 53 -9.36 10.92 -3.97
C ASP A 53 -8.42 10.11 -3.08
N SER A 54 -7.66 10.78 -2.21
CA SER A 54 -6.81 10.13 -1.20
C SER A 54 -7.60 9.13 -0.35
N SER A 55 -8.78 9.52 0.13
CA SER A 55 -9.66 8.66 0.94
C SER A 55 -10.14 7.44 0.15
N ARG A 56 -10.67 7.67 -1.06
CA ARG A 56 -11.16 6.61 -1.93
C ARG A 56 -10.07 5.60 -2.32
N ILE A 57 -8.86 6.08 -2.59
CA ILE A 57 -7.72 5.21 -2.92
C ILE A 57 -7.27 4.46 -1.66
N SER A 58 -7.22 5.13 -0.50
CA SER A 58 -6.83 4.52 0.77
C SER A 58 -7.76 3.35 1.13
N HIS A 59 -9.08 3.52 0.98
CA HIS A 59 -10.07 2.46 1.16
C HIS A 59 -9.74 1.20 0.34
N LYS A 60 -9.35 1.37 -0.93
CA LYS A 60 -9.02 0.26 -1.84
C LYS A 60 -7.72 -0.46 -1.45
N MET A 61 -6.76 0.27 -0.89
CA MET A 61 -5.45 -0.29 -0.52
C MET A 61 -5.49 -1.03 0.83
N ILE A 62 -6.41 -0.68 1.73
CA ILE A 62 -6.49 -1.27 3.08
C ILE A 62 -6.61 -2.80 3.07
N PRO A 63 -7.55 -3.44 2.32
CA PRO A 63 -7.71 -4.89 2.35
C PRO A 63 -6.42 -5.62 1.95
N LEU A 64 -5.72 -5.09 0.95
CA LEU A 64 -4.52 -5.69 0.40
C LEU A 64 -3.35 -5.63 1.39
N PHE A 65 -3.11 -4.46 1.99
CA PHE A 65 -2.07 -4.31 3.00
C PHE A 65 -2.41 -5.00 4.33
N SER A 66 -3.70 -5.16 4.65
CA SER A 66 -4.15 -5.97 5.79
C SER A 66 -3.78 -7.43 5.59
N MET A 67 -3.98 -7.97 4.38
CA MET A 67 -3.62 -9.34 4.04
C MET A 67 -2.10 -9.60 4.17
N LEU A 68 -1.28 -8.58 3.86
CA LEU A 68 0.18 -8.62 4.01
C LEU A 68 0.67 -8.44 5.46
N GLY A 69 -0.21 -8.08 6.39
CA GLY A 69 0.15 -7.77 7.77
C GLY A 69 0.85 -6.42 7.94
N ALA A 70 0.72 -5.50 6.99
CA ALA A 70 1.34 -4.17 7.02
C ALA A 70 0.57 -3.22 7.96
N ASN A 71 0.50 -3.57 9.24
CA ASN A 71 -0.43 -2.98 10.22
C ASN A 71 -0.31 -1.46 10.33
N THR A 72 0.90 -0.92 10.39
CA THR A 72 1.14 0.53 10.51
C THR A 72 0.68 1.29 9.28
N LEU A 73 0.98 0.76 8.09
CA LEU A 73 0.48 1.32 6.84
C LEU A 73 -1.05 1.29 6.79
N VAL A 74 -1.67 0.19 7.24
CA VAL A 74 -3.13 0.08 7.34
C VAL A 74 -3.69 1.14 8.29
N GLN A 75 -3.07 1.40 9.44
CA GLN A 75 -3.52 2.47 10.35
C GLN A 75 -3.45 3.84 9.69
N HIS A 76 -2.37 4.16 8.98
CA HIS A 76 -2.25 5.41 8.25
C HIS A 76 -3.30 5.56 7.14
N LEU A 77 -3.53 4.49 6.37
CA LEU A 77 -4.57 4.48 5.33
C LEU A 77 -5.96 4.65 5.93
N ARG A 78 -6.24 4.09 7.12
CA ARG A 78 -7.51 4.29 7.84
C ARG A 78 -7.72 5.75 8.25
N ILE A 79 -6.66 6.45 8.63
CA ILE A 79 -6.75 7.89 8.95
C ILE A 79 -7.07 8.69 7.69
N LEU A 80 -6.39 8.41 6.57
CA LEU A 80 -6.66 9.07 5.28
C LEU A 80 -8.04 8.75 4.72
N GLU A 81 -8.51 7.50 4.88
CA GLU A 81 -9.85 7.03 4.47
C GLU A 81 -10.95 7.83 5.17
N LYS A 82 -10.81 8.10 6.47
CA LYS A 82 -11.82 8.86 7.22
C LYS A 82 -12.06 10.26 6.66
N ASN A 83 -11.04 10.85 6.03
CA ASN A 83 -11.08 12.22 5.51
C ASN A 83 -11.64 13.21 6.55
N ASP A 84 -11.13 13.12 7.77
CA ASP A 84 -11.61 13.96 8.87
C ASP A 84 -11.06 15.39 8.74
N ASP A 85 -11.93 16.38 8.96
CA ASP A 85 -11.58 17.80 8.94
C ASP A 85 -10.66 18.19 10.11
N GLU A 86 -10.58 17.36 11.17
CA GLU A 86 -9.63 17.53 12.27
C GLU A 86 -8.16 17.38 11.83
N LEU A 87 -7.90 16.66 10.73
CA LEU A 87 -6.56 16.51 10.19
C LEU A 87 -6.18 17.77 9.41
N THR A 88 -5.19 18.52 9.88
CA THR A 88 -4.70 19.73 9.19
C THR A 88 -4.11 19.39 7.81
N ASP A 89 -4.09 20.36 6.88
CA ASP A 89 -3.50 20.15 5.55
C ASP A 89 -2.03 19.73 5.61
N GLN A 90 -1.26 20.31 6.52
CA GLN A 90 0.12 19.90 6.74
C GLN A 90 0.21 18.46 7.25
N GLY A 91 -0.64 18.10 8.23
CA GLY A 91 -0.71 16.73 8.76
C GLY A 91 -1.10 15.71 7.69
N TRP A 92 -2.11 16.04 6.88
CA TRP A 92 -2.56 15.23 5.76
C TRP A 92 -1.46 15.05 4.71
N ASN A 93 -0.78 16.12 4.31
CA ASN A 93 0.33 16.06 3.34
C ASN A 93 1.46 15.14 3.84
N HIS A 94 1.87 15.29 5.09
CA HIS A 94 2.92 14.45 5.68
C HIS A 94 2.50 12.98 5.79
N LEU A 95 1.26 12.72 6.19
CA LEU A 95 0.72 11.37 6.31
C LEU A 95 0.63 10.69 4.94
N LEU A 96 0.09 11.38 3.93
CA LEU A 96 -0.05 10.86 2.58
C LEU A 96 1.31 10.59 1.92
N ASP A 97 2.29 11.50 2.09
CA ASP A 97 3.67 11.26 1.65
C ASP A 97 4.31 10.04 2.33
N SER A 98 4.09 9.86 3.64
CA SER A 98 4.55 8.68 4.38
C SER A 98 3.93 7.39 3.85
N VAL A 99 2.61 7.39 3.58
CA VAL A 99 1.89 6.26 2.99
C VAL A 99 2.45 5.92 1.60
N ILE A 100 2.68 6.92 0.74
CA ILE A 100 3.27 6.74 -0.59
C ILE A 100 4.65 6.08 -0.49
N LYS A 101 5.50 6.57 0.42
CA LYS A 101 6.85 6.01 0.64
C LYS A 101 6.80 4.56 1.13
N GLN A 102 5.98 4.28 2.14
CA GLN A 102 5.83 2.93 2.68
C GLN A 102 5.28 1.95 1.63
N ALA A 103 4.22 2.32 0.92
CA ALA A 103 3.65 1.49 -0.14
C ALA A 103 4.67 1.23 -1.27
N SER A 104 5.48 2.22 -1.62
CA SER A 104 6.54 2.08 -2.64
C SER A 104 7.62 1.08 -2.20
N LEU A 105 8.06 1.14 -0.94
CA LEU A 105 9.02 0.16 -0.38
C LEU A 105 8.46 -1.27 -0.38
N ILE A 106 7.16 -1.45 -0.11
CA ILE A 106 6.52 -2.77 -0.15
C ILE A 106 6.53 -3.33 -1.58
N VAL A 107 6.26 -2.49 -2.59
CA VAL A 107 6.33 -2.90 -4.00
C VAL A 107 7.75 -3.30 -4.39
N GLU A 108 8.75 -2.53 -3.98
CA GLU A 108 10.16 -2.85 -4.22
C GLU A 108 10.57 -4.19 -3.56
N ASP A 109 10.14 -4.42 -2.32
CA ASP A 109 10.39 -5.67 -1.59
C ASP A 109 9.70 -6.87 -2.25
N ALA A 110 8.46 -6.69 -2.74
CA ALA A 110 7.72 -7.70 -3.48
C ALA A 110 8.41 -8.10 -4.80
N GLU A 111 8.94 -7.11 -5.53
CA GLU A 111 9.69 -7.37 -6.76
C GLU A 111 11.03 -8.03 -6.53
N ALA A 112 11.72 -7.65 -5.47
CA ALA A 112 12.95 -8.31 -5.07
C ALA A 112 12.68 -9.77 -4.69
N ALA A 113 11.56 -10.08 -4.04
CA ALA A 113 11.17 -11.44 -3.68
C ALA A 113 10.91 -12.33 -4.91
N MET A 114 10.34 -11.80 -5.99
CA MET A 114 10.11 -12.56 -7.23
C MET A 114 11.40 -12.93 -8.00
N LYS A 115 12.52 -12.25 -7.73
CA LYS A 115 13.81 -12.47 -8.40
C LYS A 115 14.72 -13.45 -7.66
N ARG A 116 14.35 -13.86 -6.45
CA ARG A 116 15.08 -14.81 -5.61
C ARG A 116 14.70 -16.23 -5.97
#